data_AF-A0A1Q9YHF2-F1
#
_entry.id   AF-A0A1Q9YHF2-F1
#
_cell.length_a   1.000
_cell.length_b   1.000
_cell.length_c   1.000
_cell.angle_alpha   90.00
_cell.angle_beta   90.00
_cell.angle_gamma   90.00
#
_symmetry.space_group_name_H-M   'P 1'
#
loop_
_entity.id
_entity.type
_entity.pdbx_description
1 polymer ?
#
loop_
_entity_poly.entity_id
_entity_poly.type
_entity_poly.pdbx_seq_one_letter_code
_entity_poly.pdbx_strand_id
1 'polypeptide(L)'
;MKKWIYRILMLACLCVFAYCAYRLYDIYSGSRQVEQETESLQEHAVKQEETGGQKYLEPDWAALKAENPDIIAWLYVPQLGFSYPVVQGSDNSYYLNHTYAGAENYRGAIFLDSGTPSDFSGNNSIVYGHSVDVGGMFTDLEKYENKDFFDANPYFFLLTPQGNYRADIRTFAKTTEGTSFYQSDFGDYRPEIEARMLTEATYSRDVDPAGRPMITLSTCDLDYGFDSENRLALTAVLEPWSEPVELAD
;
A
#
# COMPACT_ATOMS: atom_id res chain seq x y z
N MET A 1 -12.21 30.97 47.62
CA MET A 1 -10.96 30.42 47.03
C MET A 1 -11.16 29.03 46.43
N LYS A 2 -11.56 27.99 47.20
CA LYS A 2 -11.75 26.61 46.67
C LYS A 2 -12.67 26.49 45.44
N LYS A 3 -13.83 27.17 45.42
CA LYS A 3 -14.78 27.14 44.28
C LYS A 3 -14.20 27.70 42.96
N TRP A 4 -13.28 28.65 43.03
CA TRP A 4 -12.63 29.20 41.83
C TRP A 4 -11.59 28.24 41.27
N ILE A 5 -10.88 27.50 42.13
CA ILE A 5 -9.95 26.45 41.71
C ILE A 5 -10.69 25.36 40.93
N TYR A 6 -11.84 24.88 41.42
CA TYR A 6 -12.63 23.89 40.68
C TYR A 6 -13.18 24.41 39.34
N ARG A 7 -13.52 25.70 39.24
CA ARG A 7 -13.97 26.30 37.98
C ARG A 7 -12.83 26.41 36.96
N ILE A 8 -11.64 26.81 37.40
CA ILE A 8 -10.44 26.85 36.55
C ILE A 8 -10.08 25.45 36.08
N LEU A 9 -10.09 24.47 36.99
CA LEU A 9 -9.82 23.06 36.67
C LEU A 9 -10.84 22.52 35.66
N MET A 10 -12.13 22.78 35.87
CA MET A 10 -13.20 22.38 34.96
C MET A 10 -13.03 23.00 33.56
N LEU A 11 -12.63 24.27 33.49
CA LEU A 11 -12.40 24.96 32.23
C LEU A 11 -11.17 24.41 31.50
N ALA A 12 -10.10 24.07 32.23
CA ALA A 12 -8.95 23.37 31.68
C ALA A 12 -9.33 21.98 31.13
N CYS A 13 -10.13 21.20 31.87
CA CYS A 13 -10.64 19.91 31.38
C CYS A 13 -11.51 20.05 30.13
N LEU A 14 -12.35 21.09 30.04
CA LEU A 14 -13.16 21.37 28.85
C LEU A 14 -12.28 21.72 27.63
N CYS A 15 -11.22 22.51 27.82
CA CYS A 15 -10.27 22.81 26.74
C CYS A 15 -9.55 21.54 26.25
N VAL A 16 -9.09 20.68 27.17
CA VAL A 16 -8.47 19.40 26.81
C VAL A 16 -9.46 18.49 26.08
N PHE A 17 -10.70 18.40 26.58
CA PHE A 17 -11.74 17.62 25.92
C PHE A 17 -12.05 18.12 24.50
N ALA A 18 -12.20 19.43 24.32
CA ALA A 18 -12.43 20.03 23.01
C ALA A 18 -11.26 19.77 22.04
N TYR A 19 -10.02 19.85 22.52
CA TYR A 19 -8.83 19.51 21.73
C TYR A 19 -8.82 18.02 21.32
N CYS A 20 -9.09 17.10 22.25
CA CYS A 20 -9.18 15.67 21.95
C CYS A 20 -10.30 15.36 20.95
N ALA A 21 -11.47 16.00 21.11
CA ALA A 21 -12.59 15.84 20.19
C ALA A 21 -12.26 16.35 18.78
N TYR A 22 -11.57 17.49 18.67
CA TYR A 22 -11.09 18.02 17.40
C TYR A 22 -10.10 17.06 16.71
N ARG A 23 -9.12 16.54 17.45
CA ARG A 23 -8.13 15.58 16.90
C ARG A 23 -8.79 14.27 16.46
N LEU A 24 -9.78 13.78 17.19
CA LEU A 24 -10.53 12.59 16.80
C LEU A 24 -11.35 12.84 15.52
N TYR A 25 -11.99 14.01 15.40
CA TYR A 25 -12.72 14.39 14.19
C TYR A 25 -11.79 14.47 12.97
N ASP A 26 -10.62 15.08 13.11
CA ASP A 26 -9.59 15.20 12.07
C ASP A 26 -9.20 13.82 11.52
N ILE A 27 -8.82 12.88 12.40
CA ILE A 27 -8.47 11.48 12.05
C ILE A 27 -9.63 10.76 11.36
N TYR A 28 -10.84 10.88 11.89
CA TYR A 28 -12.02 10.22 11.34
C TYR A 28 -12.38 10.77 9.96
N SER A 29 -12.36 12.09 9.79
CA SER A 29 -12.68 12.75 8.53
C SER A 29 -11.68 12.40 7.42
N GLY A 30 -10.38 12.35 7.73
CA GLY A 30 -9.35 11.95 6.78
C GLY A 30 -9.48 10.49 6.33
N SER A 31 -9.84 9.58 7.26
CA SER A 31 -10.07 8.17 6.91
C SER A 31 -11.32 8.00 6.03
N ARG A 32 -12.42 8.68 6.37
CA ARG A 32 -13.66 8.71 5.58
C ARG A 32 -13.45 9.23 4.16
N GLN A 33 -12.61 10.24 3.98
CA GLN A 33 -12.33 10.80 2.67
C GLN A 33 -11.68 9.77 1.75
N VAL A 34 -10.61 9.09 2.20
CA VAL A 34 -9.92 8.07 1.41
C VAL A 34 -10.85 6.90 1.07
N GLU A 35 -11.67 6.47 2.03
CA GLU A 35 -12.66 5.40 1.82
C GLU A 35 -13.66 5.80 0.73
N GLN A 36 -14.28 6.98 0.82
CA GLN A 36 -15.26 7.46 -0.15
C GLN A 36 -14.68 7.67 -1.55
N GLU A 37 -13.48 8.25 -1.64
CA GLU A 37 -12.78 8.41 -2.91
C GLU A 37 -12.49 7.02 -3.52
N THR A 38 -11.98 6.07 -2.73
CA THR A 38 -11.67 4.72 -3.21
C THR A 38 -12.94 3.97 -3.65
N GLU A 39 -14.04 4.04 -2.89
CA GLU A 39 -15.33 3.45 -3.26
C GLU A 39 -15.86 4.01 -4.59
N SER A 40 -15.80 5.34 -4.76
CA SER A 40 -16.20 5.97 -6.02
C SER A 40 -15.34 5.50 -7.18
N LEU A 41 -14.04 5.33 -6.96
CA LEU A 41 -13.12 4.87 -8.00
C LEU A 41 -13.29 3.37 -8.32
N GLN A 42 -13.72 2.57 -7.34
CA GLN A 42 -14.03 1.15 -7.54
C GLN A 42 -15.19 0.95 -8.52
N GLU A 43 -16.11 1.90 -8.70
CA GLU A 43 -17.13 1.83 -9.75
C GLU A 43 -16.53 1.75 -11.16
N HIS A 44 -15.31 2.28 -11.35
CA HIS A 44 -14.56 2.20 -12.61
C HIS A 44 -13.62 0.99 -12.68
N ALA A 45 -13.47 0.22 -11.59
CA ALA A 45 -12.53 -0.89 -11.52
C ALA A 45 -13.17 -2.26 -11.29
N VAL A 46 -14.41 -2.30 -10.79
CA VAL A 46 -15.09 -3.52 -10.42
C VAL A 46 -16.24 -3.78 -11.38
N LYS A 47 -16.26 -4.96 -11.99
CA LYS A 47 -17.42 -5.45 -12.74
C LYS A 47 -18.11 -6.56 -11.96
N GLN A 48 -19.43 -6.49 -11.93
CA GLN A 48 -20.27 -7.52 -11.36
C GLN A 48 -20.89 -8.35 -12.48
N GLU A 49 -20.74 -9.67 -12.43
CA GLU A 49 -21.43 -10.55 -13.38
C GLU A 49 -22.93 -10.63 -13.04
N GLU A 50 -23.77 -10.55 -14.08
CA GLU A 50 -25.23 -10.63 -13.94
C GLU A 50 -25.70 -12.00 -13.42
N THR A 51 -24.91 -13.06 -13.67
CA THR A 51 -25.24 -14.43 -13.27
C THR A 51 -24.32 -14.86 -12.14
N GLY A 52 -24.86 -15.18 -10.97
CA GLY A 52 -24.07 -15.64 -9.82
C GLY A 52 -23.57 -14.54 -8.88
N GLY A 53 -23.57 -13.28 -9.32
CA GLY A 53 -23.28 -12.12 -8.47
C GLY A 53 -21.81 -11.93 -8.10
N GLN A 54 -20.91 -12.73 -8.68
CA GLN A 54 -19.47 -12.63 -8.50
C GLN A 54 -18.95 -11.28 -9.01
N LYS A 55 -17.97 -10.73 -8.30
CA LYS A 55 -17.33 -9.47 -8.64
C LYS A 55 -15.90 -9.71 -9.09
N TYR A 56 -15.50 -9.06 -10.17
CA TYR A 56 -14.17 -9.15 -10.74
C TYR A 56 -13.55 -7.77 -10.82
N LEU A 57 -12.24 -7.73 -10.63
CA LEU A 57 -11.44 -6.54 -10.85
C LEU A 57 -11.08 -6.45 -12.34
N GLU A 58 -11.70 -5.51 -13.04
CA GLU A 58 -11.45 -5.20 -14.44
C GLU A 58 -11.42 -3.67 -14.64
N PRO A 59 -10.25 -3.03 -14.39
CA PRO A 59 -10.07 -1.58 -14.48
C PRO A 59 -10.40 -0.98 -15.86
N ASP A 60 -11.33 -0.03 -15.89
CA ASP A 60 -11.48 0.90 -17.02
C ASP A 60 -10.39 1.97 -16.93
N TRP A 61 -9.24 1.68 -17.53
CA TRP A 61 -8.08 2.57 -17.52
C TRP A 61 -8.36 3.95 -18.13
N ALA A 62 -9.32 4.07 -19.05
CA ALA A 62 -9.66 5.36 -19.64
C ALA A 62 -10.44 6.22 -18.64
N ALA A 63 -11.40 5.64 -17.93
CA ALA A 63 -12.14 6.30 -16.86
C ALA A 63 -11.22 6.66 -15.69
N LEU A 64 -10.39 5.71 -15.22
CA LEU A 64 -9.45 5.96 -14.14
C LEU A 64 -8.48 7.11 -14.45
N LYS A 65 -7.91 7.13 -15.66
CA LYS A 65 -7.01 8.23 -16.08
C LYS A 65 -7.73 9.57 -16.28
N ALA A 66 -9.05 9.56 -16.48
CA ALA A 66 -9.83 10.80 -16.54
C ALA A 66 -9.98 11.44 -15.15
N GLU A 67 -10.06 10.61 -14.10
CA GLU A 67 -10.11 11.07 -12.70
C GLU A 67 -8.74 11.58 -12.23
N ASN A 68 -7.67 10.81 -12.48
CA ASN A 68 -6.30 11.28 -12.31
C ASN A 68 -5.35 10.62 -13.34
N PRO A 69 -4.66 11.41 -14.18
CA PRO A 69 -3.69 10.88 -15.13
C PRO A 69 -2.50 10.14 -14.50
N ASP A 70 -2.20 10.39 -13.22
CA ASP A 70 -1.10 9.76 -12.49
C ASP A 70 -1.45 8.33 -12.05
N ILE A 71 -2.68 7.85 -12.25
CA ILE A 71 -3.06 6.44 -12.00
C ILE A 71 -2.42 5.54 -13.07
N ILE A 72 -1.55 4.64 -12.62
CA ILE A 72 -0.74 3.75 -13.48
C ILE A 72 -1.06 2.27 -13.30
N ALA A 73 -1.63 1.87 -12.16
CA ALA A 73 -1.96 0.49 -11.86
C ALA A 73 -3.06 0.38 -10.79
N TRP A 74 -3.50 -0.84 -10.53
CA TRP A 74 -4.38 -1.20 -9.44
C TRP A 74 -3.77 -2.38 -8.67
N LEU A 75 -3.62 -2.21 -7.35
CA LEU A 75 -3.03 -3.21 -6.47
C LEU A 75 -4.14 -3.86 -5.64
N TYR A 76 -4.22 -5.18 -5.70
CA TYR A 76 -5.21 -5.97 -4.97
C TYR A 76 -4.53 -7.07 -4.15
N VAL A 77 -4.65 -7.02 -2.83
CA VAL A 77 -4.18 -8.06 -1.90
C VAL A 77 -5.42 -8.67 -1.22
N PRO A 78 -6.01 -9.74 -1.79
CA PRO A 78 -7.27 -10.31 -1.31
C PRO A 78 -7.27 -10.60 0.19
N GLN A 79 -6.15 -11.09 0.69
CA GLN A 79 -5.99 -11.62 2.05
C GLN A 79 -5.91 -10.50 3.10
N LEU A 80 -5.70 -9.26 2.65
CA LEU A 80 -5.72 -8.06 3.49
C LEU A 80 -6.98 -7.21 3.26
N GLY A 81 -7.86 -7.58 2.33
CA GLY A 81 -8.97 -6.72 1.88
C GLY A 81 -8.49 -5.43 1.22
N PHE A 82 -7.23 -5.40 0.76
CA PHE A 82 -6.60 -4.24 0.15
C PHE A 82 -6.97 -4.18 -1.33
N SER A 83 -7.56 -3.09 -1.79
CA SER A 83 -7.84 -2.85 -3.21
C SER A 83 -7.77 -1.35 -3.51
N TYR A 84 -6.64 -0.88 -4.05
CA TYR A 84 -6.37 0.55 -4.22
C TYR A 84 -5.72 0.86 -5.58
N PRO A 85 -5.98 2.06 -6.14
CA PRO A 85 -5.20 2.57 -7.26
C PRO A 85 -3.74 2.81 -6.83
N VAL A 86 -2.82 2.60 -7.77
CA VAL A 86 -1.42 3.00 -7.63
C VAL A 86 -1.18 4.21 -8.51
N VAL A 87 -0.72 5.30 -7.89
CA VAL A 87 -0.35 6.54 -8.59
C VAL A 87 1.17 6.69 -8.71
N GLN A 88 1.64 7.51 -9.64
CA GLN A 88 3.06 7.87 -9.71
C GLN A 88 3.21 9.36 -10.01
N GLY A 89 3.81 10.08 -9.07
CA GLY A 89 4.15 11.49 -9.23
C GLY A 89 5.54 11.69 -9.84
N SER A 90 5.93 12.96 -10.01
CA SER A 90 7.30 13.34 -10.42
C SER A 90 8.35 13.20 -9.31
N ASP A 91 7.91 12.93 -8.08
CA ASP A 91 8.75 12.75 -6.90
C ASP A 91 8.08 11.77 -5.92
N ASN A 92 8.81 11.38 -4.86
CA ASN A 92 8.34 10.44 -3.83
C ASN A 92 7.71 11.15 -2.61
N SER A 93 7.41 12.44 -2.70
CA SER A 93 6.95 13.26 -1.58
C SER A 93 5.50 13.73 -1.70
N TYR A 94 5.02 14.01 -2.91
CA TYR A 94 3.68 14.55 -3.14
C TYR A 94 2.58 13.62 -2.61
N TYR A 95 2.60 12.34 -2.97
CA TYR A 95 1.59 11.37 -2.56
C TYR A 95 1.75 10.84 -1.13
N LEU A 96 2.74 11.34 -0.37
CA LEU A 96 2.82 11.07 1.07
C LEU A 96 1.69 11.77 1.83
N ASN A 97 1.23 12.93 1.36
CA ASN A 97 0.20 13.70 2.06
C ASN A 97 -0.94 14.16 1.13
N HIS A 98 -1.09 13.49 -0.01
CA HIS A 98 -2.20 13.68 -0.95
C HIS A 98 -2.83 12.33 -1.28
N THR A 99 -4.16 12.29 -1.37
CA THR A 99 -4.90 11.12 -1.87
C THR A 99 -4.63 10.89 -3.35
N TYR A 100 -5.14 9.79 -3.92
CA TYR A 100 -5.04 9.58 -5.36
C TYR A 100 -5.70 10.72 -6.15
N ALA A 101 -6.71 11.41 -5.60
CA ALA A 101 -7.38 12.53 -6.25
C ALA A 101 -6.61 13.86 -6.13
N GLY A 102 -5.45 13.87 -5.47
CA GLY A 102 -4.66 15.07 -5.24
C GLY A 102 -5.19 15.96 -4.10
N ALA A 103 -6.09 15.46 -3.27
CA ALA A 103 -6.57 16.17 -2.09
C ALA A 103 -5.61 15.97 -0.90
N GLU A 104 -5.31 17.03 -0.14
CA GLU A 104 -4.46 16.93 1.05
C GLU A 104 -5.07 15.97 2.08
N ASN A 105 -4.32 14.94 2.46
CA ASN A 105 -4.72 13.94 3.44
C ASN A 105 -3.49 13.26 4.03
N TYR A 106 -3.39 13.21 5.36
CA TYR A 106 -2.24 12.63 6.05
C TYR A 106 -2.04 11.12 5.80
N ARG A 107 -3.07 10.43 5.29
CA ARG A 107 -3.00 9.01 4.91
C ARG A 107 -2.35 8.79 3.55
N GLY A 108 -2.19 9.85 2.76
CA GLY A 108 -1.57 9.81 1.42
C GLY A 108 -2.30 8.88 0.44
N ALA A 109 -1.53 8.40 -0.54
CA ALA A 109 -1.95 7.41 -1.53
C ALA A 109 -1.01 6.19 -1.52
N ILE A 110 -1.37 5.18 -2.29
CA ILE A 110 -0.47 4.08 -2.65
C ILE A 110 0.25 4.51 -3.91
N PHE A 111 1.57 4.64 -3.88
CA PHE A 111 2.32 5.25 -4.98
C PHE A 111 3.59 4.49 -5.35
N LEU A 112 3.91 4.49 -6.64
CA LEU A 112 5.14 3.93 -7.18
C LEU A 112 6.30 4.93 -7.03
N ASP A 113 7.50 4.42 -6.73
CA ASP A 113 8.73 5.21 -6.75
C ASP A 113 8.92 5.92 -8.10
N SER A 114 9.10 7.24 -8.06
CA SER A 114 9.27 8.11 -9.24
C SER A 114 10.52 7.80 -10.09
N GLY A 115 11.52 7.11 -9.52
CA GLY A 115 12.72 6.65 -10.22
C GLY A 115 12.53 5.32 -10.96
N THR A 116 11.35 4.69 -10.87
CA THR A 116 11.07 3.40 -11.52
C THR A 116 10.14 3.54 -12.74
N PRO A 117 10.24 2.65 -13.75
CA PRO A 117 9.34 2.67 -14.90
C PRO A 117 7.86 2.50 -14.49
N SER A 118 6.99 3.38 -15.00
CA SER A 118 5.56 3.41 -14.69
C SER A 118 4.77 2.17 -15.14
N ASP A 119 5.35 1.38 -16.05
CA ASP A 119 4.75 0.16 -16.61
C ASP A 119 5.23 -1.11 -15.90
N PHE A 120 5.94 -0.97 -14.77
CA PHE A 120 6.47 -2.06 -13.96
C PHE A 120 7.47 -2.96 -14.69
N SER A 121 8.07 -2.48 -15.79
CA SER A 121 9.08 -3.24 -16.55
C SER A 121 10.47 -3.24 -15.89
N GLY A 122 10.65 -2.47 -14.81
CA GLY A 122 11.93 -2.36 -14.09
C GLY A 122 12.33 -3.65 -13.39
N ASN A 123 13.58 -3.71 -12.92
CA ASN A 123 14.07 -4.87 -12.17
C ASN A 123 13.30 -5.07 -10.86
N ASN A 124 13.07 -3.99 -10.11
CA ASN A 124 12.24 -3.98 -8.90
C ASN A 124 11.44 -2.66 -8.81
N SER A 125 10.11 -2.77 -8.90
CA SER A 125 9.18 -1.65 -8.77
C SER A 125 8.81 -1.46 -7.30
N ILE A 126 9.19 -0.34 -6.70
CA ILE A 126 8.97 -0.10 -5.27
C ILE A 126 7.69 0.71 -5.08
N VAL A 127 6.69 0.10 -4.48
CA VAL A 127 5.40 0.73 -4.16
C VAL A 127 5.37 1.05 -2.69
N TYR A 128 5.10 2.32 -2.39
CA TYR A 128 4.98 2.85 -1.04
C TYR A 128 3.52 3.03 -0.66
N GLY A 129 3.27 2.91 0.64
CA GLY A 129 1.99 3.20 1.26
C GLY A 129 2.21 3.42 2.75
N HIS A 130 1.37 4.25 3.36
CA HIS A 130 1.48 4.52 4.79
C HIS A 130 1.04 3.32 5.64
N SER A 131 1.66 3.22 6.81
CA SER A 131 1.09 2.51 7.95
C SER A 131 0.48 3.55 8.87
N VAL A 132 -0.79 3.39 9.20
CA VAL A 132 -1.63 4.30 9.98
C VAL A 132 -2.33 3.57 11.13
N ASP A 133 -2.43 4.21 12.30
CA ASP A 133 -2.97 3.67 13.56
C ASP A 133 -4.39 3.10 13.49
N VAL A 134 -5.21 3.58 12.54
CA VAL A 134 -6.63 3.19 12.40
C VAL A 134 -6.82 2.11 11.32
N GLY A 135 -5.74 1.46 10.89
CA GLY A 135 -5.76 0.40 9.88
C GLY A 135 -6.02 0.90 8.44
N GLY A 136 -5.94 -0.01 7.47
CA GLY A 136 -6.03 0.32 6.04
C GLY A 136 -4.70 0.77 5.43
N MET A 137 -4.70 1.14 4.14
CA MET A 137 -3.45 1.34 3.37
C MET A 137 -2.51 0.14 3.53
N PHE A 138 -1.21 0.35 3.80
CA PHE A 138 -0.25 -0.72 4.04
C PHE A 138 -0.06 -1.08 5.51
N THR A 139 -0.86 -0.55 6.45
CA THR A 139 -0.80 -1.00 7.86
C THR A 139 -0.92 -2.52 7.96
N ASP A 140 -1.84 -3.11 7.20
CA ASP A 140 -2.14 -4.54 7.26
C ASP A 140 -1.00 -5.44 6.72
N LEU A 141 0.08 -4.88 6.16
CA LEU A 141 1.28 -5.66 5.82
C LEU A 141 1.93 -6.29 7.05
N GLU A 142 1.71 -5.75 8.26
CA GLU A 142 2.15 -6.34 9.53
C GLU A 142 1.66 -7.78 9.73
N LYS A 143 0.53 -8.18 9.11
CA LYS A 143 0.02 -9.55 9.20
C LYS A 143 1.01 -10.58 8.64
N TYR A 144 1.88 -10.18 7.71
CA TYR A 144 2.94 -11.04 7.18
C TYR A 144 4.09 -11.31 8.17
N GLU A 145 4.13 -10.63 9.31
CA GLU A 145 5.00 -10.99 10.44
C GLU A 145 4.63 -12.32 11.08
N ASN A 146 3.39 -12.77 10.90
CA ASN A 146 3.00 -14.10 11.30
C ASN A 146 3.42 -15.11 10.21
N LYS A 147 4.28 -16.06 10.57
CA LYS A 147 4.78 -17.08 9.64
C LYS A 147 3.68 -17.93 8.99
N ASP A 148 2.63 -18.29 9.74
CA ASP A 148 1.52 -19.08 9.20
C ASP A 148 0.69 -18.26 8.21
N PHE A 149 0.47 -16.97 8.50
CA PHE A 149 -0.18 -16.04 7.58
C PHE A 149 0.65 -15.85 6.31
N PHE A 150 1.97 -15.69 6.44
CA PHE A 150 2.86 -15.69 5.29
C PHE A 150 2.65 -17.00 4.51
N ASP A 151 2.88 -18.18 5.08
CA ASP A 151 2.78 -19.44 4.35
C ASP A 151 1.43 -19.68 3.65
N ALA A 152 0.32 -19.26 4.27
CA ALA A 152 -1.03 -19.43 3.73
C ALA A 152 -1.39 -18.45 2.60
N ASN A 153 -0.69 -17.31 2.49
CA ASN A 153 -1.04 -16.22 1.57
C ASN A 153 0.15 -15.91 0.63
N PRO A 154 0.31 -16.65 -0.48
CA PRO A 154 1.54 -16.63 -1.26
C PRO A 154 1.57 -15.64 -2.43
N TYR A 155 0.47 -14.95 -2.72
CA TYR A 155 0.41 -14.02 -3.84
C TYR A 155 -0.56 -12.86 -3.61
N PHE A 156 -0.39 -11.81 -4.41
CA PHE A 156 -1.37 -10.74 -4.62
C PHE A 156 -1.46 -10.41 -6.13
N PHE A 157 -2.29 -9.44 -6.50
CA PHE A 157 -2.49 -9.05 -7.90
C PHE A 157 -2.10 -7.59 -8.16
N LEU A 158 -1.50 -7.36 -9.31
CA LEU A 158 -1.21 -6.04 -9.86
C LEU A 158 -1.79 -5.96 -11.26
N LEU A 159 -2.70 -5.02 -11.50
CA LEU A 159 -3.30 -4.79 -12.80
C LEU A 159 -2.72 -3.50 -13.38
N THR A 160 -2.37 -3.52 -14.65
CA THR A 160 -1.82 -2.36 -15.37
C THR A 160 -2.51 -2.20 -16.72
N PRO A 161 -2.44 -1.01 -17.36
CA PRO A 161 -2.94 -0.82 -18.73
C PRO A 161 -2.32 -1.78 -19.76
N GLN A 162 -1.12 -2.30 -19.50
CA GLN A 162 -0.37 -3.17 -20.40
C GLN A 162 -0.65 -4.66 -20.17
N GLY A 163 -1.16 -5.02 -18.99
CA GLY A 163 -1.43 -6.40 -18.62
C GLY A 163 -1.57 -6.59 -17.11
N ASN A 164 -2.13 -7.73 -16.73
CA ASN A 164 -2.32 -8.10 -15.34
C ASN A 164 -1.21 -9.05 -14.90
N TYR A 165 -0.90 -9.02 -13.61
CA TYR A 165 0.13 -9.84 -13.00
C TYR A 165 -0.39 -10.49 -11.72
N ARG A 166 -0.03 -11.76 -11.51
CA ARG A 166 -0.02 -12.38 -10.19
C ARG A 166 1.38 -12.16 -9.61
N ALA A 167 1.45 -11.47 -8.49
CA ALA A 167 2.69 -11.18 -7.81
C ALA A 167 2.97 -12.31 -6.79
N ASP A 168 3.85 -13.23 -7.13
CA ASP A 168 4.22 -14.36 -6.28
C ASP A 168 5.22 -13.92 -5.21
N ILE A 169 4.77 -13.90 -3.96
CA ILE A 169 5.52 -13.35 -2.83
C ILE A 169 6.75 -14.21 -2.56
N ARG A 170 7.91 -13.58 -2.63
CA ARG A 170 9.22 -14.20 -2.41
C ARG A 170 9.73 -13.96 -1.00
N THR A 171 9.66 -12.74 -0.49
CA THR A 171 10.19 -12.40 0.84
C THR A 171 9.28 -11.48 1.63
N PHE A 172 9.35 -11.62 2.95
CA PHE A 172 8.91 -10.62 3.91
C PHE A 172 10.09 -10.23 4.80
N ALA A 173 10.26 -8.94 5.08
CA ALA A 173 11.34 -8.45 5.92
C ALA A 173 10.90 -7.26 6.79
N LYS A 174 11.32 -7.27 8.06
CA LYS A 174 11.51 -6.05 8.84
C LYS A 174 12.88 -5.46 8.52
N THR A 175 12.92 -4.25 7.98
CA THR A 175 14.12 -3.66 7.39
C THR A 175 14.20 -2.16 7.66
N THR A 176 15.22 -1.48 7.15
CA THR A 176 15.32 -0.02 7.12
C THR A 176 15.51 0.44 5.67
N GLU A 177 15.51 1.75 5.43
CA GLU A 177 15.93 2.28 4.12
C GLU A 177 17.37 1.87 3.78
N GLY A 178 17.66 1.78 2.48
CA GLY A 178 19.02 1.50 1.97
C GLY A 178 19.44 0.03 1.93
N THR A 179 18.54 -0.90 2.29
CA THR A 179 18.76 -2.35 2.13
C THR A 179 18.49 -2.83 0.71
N SER A 180 18.75 -4.12 0.44
CA SER A 180 18.58 -4.69 -0.90
C SER A 180 17.16 -4.56 -1.45
N PHE A 181 16.14 -4.49 -0.58
CA PHE A 181 14.73 -4.33 -0.93
C PHE A 181 14.41 -3.01 -1.64
N TYR A 182 15.22 -1.97 -1.44
CA TYR A 182 15.05 -0.64 -2.04
C TYR A 182 15.95 -0.40 -3.26
N GLN A 183 16.65 -1.44 -3.73
CA GLN A 183 17.37 -1.35 -4.99
C GLN A 183 16.40 -1.59 -6.14
N SER A 184 16.18 -0.56 -6.98
CA SER A 184 15.24 -0.61 -8.10
C SER A 184 15.87 -1.13 -9.40
N ASP A 185 17.14 -0.83 -9.62
CA ASP A 185 17.93 -1.34 -10.75
C ASP A 185 19.05 -2.27 -10.27
N PHE A 186 19.05 -3.48 -10.82
CA PHE A 186 20.01 -4.52 -10.49
C PHE A 186 21.23 -4.54 -11.39
N GLY A 187 21.14 -4.01 -12.62
CA GLY A 187 22.18 -4.14 -13.64
C GLY A 187 22.67 -5.60 -13.79
N ASP A 188 23.99 -5.77 -13.91
CA ASP A 188 24.63 -7.08 -14.02
C ASP A 188 24.66 -7.88 -12.69
N TYR A 189 24.26 -7.26 -11.57
CA TYR A 189 24.34 -7.83 -10.22
C TYR A 189 23.01 -8.44 -9.73
N ARG A 190 22.07 -8.71 -10.65
CA ARG A 190 20.75 -9.28 -10.32
C ARG A 190 20.85 -10.52 -9.43
N PRO A 191 21.65 -11.56 -9.74
CA PRO A 191 21.74 -12.74 -8.88
C PRO A 191 22.21 -12.43 -7.46
N GLU A 192 23.19 -11.53 -7.30
CA GLU A 192 23.73 -11.14 -6.01
C GLU A 192 22.73 -10.34 -5.17
N ILE A 193 21.97 -9.45 -5.81
CA ILE A 193 20.94 -8.65 -5.14
C ILE A 193 19.76 -9.53 -4.73
N GLU A 194 19.30 -10.40 -5.62
CA GLU A 194 18.24 -11.36 -5.31
C GLU A 194 18.65 -12.31 -4.16
N ALA A 195 19.89 -12.79 -4.15
CA ALA A 195 20.42 -13.60 -3.05
C ALA A 195 20.52 -12.80 -1.74
N ARG A 196 20.86 -11.51 -1.82
CA ARG A 196 20.90 -10.61 -0.65
C ARG A 196 19.50 -10.39 -0.08
N MET A 197 18.49 -10.16 -0.93
CA MET A 197 17.09 -10.05 -0.49
C MET A 197 16.64 -11.31 0.27
N LEU A 198 17.01 -12.50 -0.20
CA LEU A 198 16.70 -13.76 0.51
C LEU A 198 17.43 -13.87 1.85
N THR A 199 18.67 -13.39 1.92
CA THR A 199 19.50 -13.44 3.14
C THR A 199 19.05 -12.43 4.20
N GLU A 200 18.60 -11.25 3.77
CA GLU A 200 18.11 -10.16 4.62
C GLU A 200 16.65 -10.37 5.04
N ALA A 201 15.93 -11.30 4.42
CA ALA A 201 14.52 -11.55 4.69
C ALA A 201 14.27 -12.16 6.07
N THR A 202 13.18 -11.75 6.70
CA THR A 202 12.63 -12.43 7.89
C THR A 202 12.05 -13.80 7.49
N TYR A 203 11.25 -13.83 6.42
CA TYR A 203 10.72 -15.05 5.82
C TYR A 203 10.93 -15.04 4.31
N SER A 204 11.15 -16.22 3.73
CA SER A 204 11.30 -16.38 2.29
C SER A 204 10.59 -17.63 1.77
N ARG A 205 10.26 -17.60 0.47
CA ARG A 205 9.77 -18.75 -0.31
C ARG A 205 10.73 -19.02 -1.45
N ASP A 206 10.77 -20.29 -1.85
CA ASP A 206 11.48 -20.73 -3.04
C ASP A 206 10.67 -20.39 -4.31
N VAL A 207 10.67 -19.10 -4.66
CA VAL A 207 10.12 -18.57 -5.91
C VAL A 207 11.29 -18.10 -6.75
N ASP A 208 11.52 -18.73 -7.90
CA ASP A 208 12.55 -18.35 -8.86
C ASP A 208 12.03 -17.19 -9.74
N PRO A 209 12.70 -16.02 -9.73
CA PRO A 209 12.29 -14.93 -10.59
C PRO A 209 12.52 -15.22 -12.08
N ALA A 210 13.44 -16.12 -12.43
CA ALA A 210 13.78 -16.43 -13.82
C ALA A 210 14.01 -15.17 -14.69
N GLY A 211 14.60 -14.12 -14.11
CA GLY A 211 14.84 -12.83 -14.77
C GLY A 211 13.63 -11.90 -14.90
N ARG A 212 12.46 -12.27 -14.38
CA ARG A 212 11.23 -11.46 -14.43
C ARG A 212 11.32 -10.20 -13.55
N PRO A 213 10.52 -9.16 -13.85
CA PRO A 213 10.34 -8.00 -12.98
C PRO A 213 9.86 -8.39 -11.58
N MET A 214 10.33 -7.66 -10.58
CA MET A 214 9.89 -7.77 -9.19
C MET A 214 9.11 -6.52 -8.76
N ILE A 215 8.33 -6.67 -7.71
CA ILE A 215 7.66 -5.59 -7.01
C ILE A 215 7.96 -5.69 -5.51
N THR A 216 8.18 -4.55 -4.87
CA THR A 216 8.35 -4.44 -3.42
C THR A 216 7.27 -3.54 -2.88
N LEU A 217 6.41 -4.05 -1.98
CA LEU A 217 5.50 -3.22 -1.19
C LEU A 217 6.22 -2.80 0.08
N SER A 218 6.28 -1.50 0.34
CA SER A 218 7.00 -0.92 1.47
C SER A 218 6.12 0.01 2.30
N THR A 219 6.20 -0.14 3.61
CA THR A 219 5.56 0.76 4.59
C THR A 219 6.47 1.00 5.80
N CYS A 220 6.15 2.00 6.62
CA CYS A 220 6.78 2.17 7.93
C CYS A 220 6.27 1.09 8.91
N ASP A 221 7.16 0.57 9.76
CA ASP A 221 6.80 -0.31 10.88
C ASP A 221 6.47 0.57 12.09
N LEU A 222 5.17 0.69 12.39
CA LEU A 222 4.64 1.54 13.47
C LEU A 222 4.86 0.99 14.87
N ASP A 223 5.23 -0.29 15.04
CA ASP A 223 5.52 -0.87 16.37
C ASP A 223 6.68 -0.14 17.06
N TYR A 224 7.49 0.57 16.28
CA TYR A 224 8.64 1.35 16.74
C TYR A 224 8.35 2.87 16.82
N GLY A 225 7.11 3.29 16.59
CA GLY A 225 6.64 4.68 16.66
C GLY A 225 6.58 5.41 15.32
N PHE A 226 5.98 6.61 15.31
CA PHE A 226 5.75 7.40 14.10
C PHE A 226 7.02 7.89 13.39
N ASP A 227 8.12 8.04 14.12
CA ASP A 227 9.43 8.44 13.59
C ASP A 227 10.36 7.23 13.34
N SER A 228 9.77 6.02 13.27
CA SER A 228 10.52 4.77 13.07
C SER A 228 11.22 4.75 11.71
N GLU A 229 12.51 4.43 11.71
CA GLU A 229 13.26 4.08 10.50
C GLU A 229 13.01 2.63 10.06
N ASN A 230 12.33 1.82 10.89
CA ASN A 230 11.97 0.45 10.54
C ASN A 230 10.81 0.46 9.55
N ARG A 231 10.88 -0.46 8.60
CA ARG A 231 9.96 -0.62 7.50
C ARG A 231 9.62 -2.08 7.32
N LEU A 232 8.41 -2.35 6.86
CA LEU A 232 8.03 -3.67 6.38
C LEU A 232 8.22 -3.68 4.86
N ALA A 233 8.90 -4.71 4.35
CA ALA A 233 9.09 -4.92 2.93
C ALA A 233 8.57 -6.31 2.52
N LEU A 234 7.61 -6.32 1.60
CA LEU A 234 7.07 -7.54 0.99
C LEU A 234 7.47 -7.56 -0.48
N THR A 235 8.36 -8.49 -0.86
CA THR A 235 8.77 -8.63 -2.27
C THR A 235 8.04 -9.76 -2.95
N ALA A 236 7.74 -9.56 -4.23
CA ALA A 236 7.11 -10.56 -5.08
C ALA A 236 7.67 -10.50 -6.50
N VAL A 237 7.55 -11.62 -7.22
CA VAL A 237 7.88 -11.68 -8.64
C VAL A 237 6.60 -11.53 -9.46
N LEU A 238 6.62 -10.67 -10.48
CA LEU A 238 5.48 -10.45 -11.36
C LEU A 238 5.37 -11.57 -12.41
N GLU A 239 4.36 -12.42 -12.27
CA GLU A 239 3.96 -13.42 -13.26
C GLU A 239 2.81 -12.86 -14.11
N PRO A 240 2.91 -12.86 -15.45
CA PRO A 240 1.78 -12.49 -16.31
C PRO A 240 0.53 -13.31 -15.98
N TRP A 241 -0.61 -12.63 -15.88
CA TRP A 241 -1.89 -13.22 -15.48
C TRP A 241 -2.98 -12.87 -16.49
N SER A 242 -3.77 -13.88 -16.88
CA SER A 242 -4.81 -13.73 -17.91
C SER A 242 -6.19 -14.22 -17.47
N GLU A 243 -6.28 -14.83 -16.30
CA GLU A 243 -7.57 -15.25 -15.73
C GLU A 243 -8.25 -14.07 -15.03
N PRO A 244 -9.59 -14.10 -14.84
CA PRO A 244 -10.29 -13.09 -14.06
C PRO A 244 -9.73 -12.98 -12.63
N VAL A 245 -9.65 -11.74 -12.13
CA VAL A 245 -9.27 -11.47 -10.73
C VAL A 245 -10.55 -11.31 -9.92
N GLU A 246 -11.00 -12.40 -9.29
CA GLU A 246 -12.21 -12.40 -8.44
C GLU A 246 -11.94 -11.65 -7.14
N LEU A 247 -12.86 -10.77 -6.76
CA LEU A 247 -12.83 -10.08 -5.48
C LEU A 247 -13.37 -10.99 -4.39
N ALA A 248 -12.62 -11.12 -3.30
CA ALA A 248 -13.10 -11.72 -2.06
C ALA A 248 -14.30 -10.92 -1.50
N ASP A 249 -15.30 -11.66 -1.03
CA ASP A 249 -16.53 -11.15 -0.39
C ASP A 249 -16.27 -10.41 0.94
#